data_AF-A0A5J6U7E7-F1
#
_entry.id   AF-A0A5J6U7E7-F1
#
_cell.length_a   1.000
_cell.length_b   1.000
_cell.length_c   1.000
_cell.angle_alpha   90.00
_cell.angle_beta   90.00
_cell.angle_gamma   90.00
#
_symmetry.space_group_name_H-M   'P 1'
#
loop_
_entity.id
_entity.type
_entity.pdbx_description
1 polymer ?
#
loop_
_entity_poly.entity_id
_entity_poly.type
_entity_poly.pdbx_seq_one_letter_code
_entity_poly.pdbx_strand_id
1 'polypeptide(L)'
;MPASTVRWRRPAIALVVAVLMVTSVLVVFHRPASAEVAVSTFSVKGTDGKTYSVTNHIVQERRHRSPRREWLLAWTGAANYAGDGTEEVHEHGSASGDEGAAPDFLAVIDATEWSPTYGKVVNTATVGPLVNGEPHHMQYMWHKGHRVYAGTMFTDTTYVFDVTRLPEIRLTGVNLSHDTPCGSVPDAFVTTSDGAAYGSYMGGPDVSGPCRYTNGEVRLGNGFAGSPGELVRIGPDGRTRSETPAALAGGEDPEKCRNIPPIEEATCANPHGIQVREDLDRLIMSDFAEVRNYLDPDTNQSDPRLLRDTLRIFDISERDRPRLVSVSELPSGPRPDQLPAFDEDRMVMETALTHQRRHRGAFASTMAGGAVFYTPDITVDEPEWREVFDTTAAYRRLGLDLSGSNAGNSWLQVSPDDRYLFQAVMGSDPRLPEGETSGMVFVLDVRRLLASGPDPECEIDALAEVSAGGAEPDCPALIDAEQIKGGIGGPQGRVGTGPHWGAMDNFRLGWDGRYRETSHIRRIATSNYFVAQTGIDGDHKICITQFDPRAGLRVDRRFRDEITGEPCIDFDRTSWPHGDRGHARPHGVLFAVADADLR
;
A
#
# COMPACT_ATOMS: atom_id res chain seq x y z
N MET A 1 -4.31 -81.06 -47.95
CA MET A 1 -3.45 -81.78 -46.99
C MET A 1 -4.04 -81.59 -45.60
N PRO A 2 -4.65 -82.62 -44.98
CA PRO A 2 -5.26 -82.51 -43.66
C PRO A 2 -4.49 -83.28 -42.57
N ALA A 3 -4.80 -82.96 -41.30
CA ALA A 3 -4.57 -83.73 -40.05
C ALA A 3 -3.09 -83.92 -39.62
N SER A 4 -2.68 -83.97 -38.35
CA SER A 4 -3.34 -84.02 -37.04
C SER A 4 -2.29 -83.83 -35.93
N THR A 5 -2.77 -83.40 -34.76
CA THR A 5 -2.17 -83.27 -33.42
C THR A 5 -1.38 -84.49 -32.89
N VAL A 6 -0.31 -84.25 -32.10
CA VAL A 6 0.05 -85.03 -30.89
C VAL A 6 0.75 -84.11 -29.87
N ARG A 7 0.54 -84.41 -28.60
CA ARG A 7 0.74 -83.59 -27.40
C ARG A 7 1.55 -84.44 -26.38
N TRP A 8 2.41 -83.78 -25.58
CA TRP A 8 3.06 -84.19 -24.30
C TRP A 8 4.27 -85.14 -24.28
N ARG A 9 5.38 -84.67 -23.67
CA ARG A 9 5.79 -85.02 -22.29
C ARG A 9 6.88 -84.06 -21.77
N ARG A 10 6.73 -83.63 -20.51
CA ARG A 10 7.67 -82.80 -19.72
C ARG A 10 8.90 -83.63 -19.29
N PRO A 11 10.01 -82.95 -18.94
CA PRO A 11 10.47 -83.09 -17.56
C PRO A 11 10.75 -81.75 -16.88
N ALA A 12 10.61 -81.80 -15.57
CA ALA A 12 10.77 -80.70 -14.62
C ALA A 12 12.24 -80.24 -14.51
N ILE A 13 12.46 -78.93 -14.46
CA ILE A 13 13.67 -78.34 -13.86
C ILE A 13 13.25 -77.17 -12.97
N ALA A 14 13.92 -77.13 -11.82
CA ALA A 14 13.69 -76.40 -10.59
C ALA A 14 13.32 -74.90 -10.71
N LEU A 15 12.43 -74.51 -9.79
CA LEU A 15 12.18 -73.16 -9.31
C LEU A 15 13.50 -72.49 -8.84
N VAL A 16 13.81 -71.31 -9.38
CA VAL A 16 14.55 -70.28 -8.66
C VAL A 16 13.64 -69.06 -8.62
N VAL A 17 13.17 -68.72 -7.42
CA VAL A 17 12.35 -67.55 -7.14
C VAL A 17 13.27 -66.34 -7.07
N ALA A 18 13.14 -65.43 -8.03
CA ALA A 18 13.63 -64.05 -7.88
C ALA A 18 12.42 -63.14 -7.67
N VAL A 19 12.29 -62.62 -6.46
CA VAL A 19 11.29 -61.61 -6.08
C VAL A 19 11.69 -60.29 -6.75
N LEU A 20 10.88 -59.82 -7.69
CA LEU A 20 10.89 -58.44 -8.15
C LEU A 20 9.57 -57.80 -7.73
N MET A 21 9.65 -56.91 -6.73
CA MET A 21 8.55 -56.03 -6.35
C MET A 21 8.26 -55.07 -7.51
N VAL A 22 7.14 -55.28 -8.19
CA VAL A 22 6.53 -54.27 -9.07
C VAL A 22 5.47 -53.57 -8.22
N THR A 23 5.78 -52.36 -7.77
CA THR A 23 4.81 -51.42 -7.18
C THR A 23 3.88 -50.92 -8.29
N SER A 24 2.71 -51.54 -8.40
CA SER A 24 1.62 -51.07 -9.24
C SER A 24 0.97 -49.83 -8.60
N VAL A 25 1.26 -48.65 -9.15
CA VAL A 25 0.54 -47.41 -8.85
C VAL A 25 -0.83 -47.48 -9.53
N LEU A 26 -1.88 -47.69 -8.75
CA LEU A 26 -3.28 -47.54 -9.17
C LEU A 26 -3.61 -46.04 -9.21
N VAL A 27 -3.67 -45.47 -10.41
CA VAL A 27 -4.25 -44.13 -10.61
C VAL A 27 -5.75 -44.30 -10.85
N VAL A 28 -6.55 -44.00 -9.82
CA VAL A 28 -8.00 -43.82 -9.97
C VAL A 28 -8.24 -42.36 -10.36
N PHE A 29 -8.56 -42.12 -11.62
CA PHE A 29 -9.00 -40.81 -12.09
C PHE A 29 -10.50 -40.66 -11.88
N HIS A 30 -10.91 -39.77 -10.97
CA HIS A 30 -12.15 -38.99 -11.06
C HIS A 30 -11.88 -37.63 -10.42
N ARG A 31 -11.70 -36.58 -11.23
CA ARG A 31 -11.79 -35.17 -10.80
C ARG A 31 -12.40 -34.31 -11.90
N PRO A 32 -13.27 -33.34 -11.57
CA PRO A 32 -13.65 -32.28 -12.50
C PRO A 32 -12.44 -31.37 -12.76
N ALA A 33 -12.40 -30.72 -13.92
CA ALA A 33 -11.26 -29.93 -14.38
C ALA A 33 -11.08 -28.64 -13.56
N SER A 34 -10.27 -28.68 -12.50
CA SER A 34 -9.64 -27.47 -11.94
C SER A 34 -8.47 -27.06 -12.84
N ALA A 35 -8.19 -25.76 -12.96
CA ALA A 35 -6.94 -25.30 -13.58
C ALA A 35 -5.74 -25.93 -12.85
N GLU A 36 -4.69 -26.27 -13.59
CA GLU A 36 -3.45 -26.81 -13.00
C GLU A 36 -2.70 -25.65 -12.32
N VAL A 37 -2.47 -25.75 -11.01
CA VAL A 37 -1.71 -24.74 -10.25
C VAL A 37 -0.25 -25.17 -10.17
N ALA A 38 0.65 -24.35 -10.72
CA ALA A 38 2.09 -24.56 -10.61
C ALA A 38 2.59 -23.99 -9.28
N VAL A 39 3.31 -24.80 -8.51
CA VAL A 39 3.86 -24.39 -7.21
C VAL A 39 5.38 -24.27 -7.27
N SER A 40 5.91 -23.16 -6.78
CA SER A 40 7.36 -22.95 -6.64
C SER A 40 7.69 -22.09 -5.42
N THR A 41 8.64 -22.54 -4.61
CA THR A 41 9.09 -21.84 -3.40
C THR A 41 10.49 -21.28 -3.57
N PHE A 42 10.66 -20.02 -3.15
CA PHE A 42 11.96 -19.36 -3.02
C PHE A 42 12.15 -18.93 -1.57
N SER A 43 13.38 -18.92 -1.10
CA SER A 43 13.66 -18.58 0.30
C SER A 43 14.97 -17.84 0.48
N VAL A 44 15.02 -17.09 1.57
CA VAL A 44 16.21 -16.39 2.06
C VAL A 44 16.44 -16.72 3.53
N LYS A 45 17.63 -16.42 4.03
CA LYS A 45 17.93 -16.48 5.46
C LYS A 45 17.80 -15.09 6.05
N GLY A 46 16.95 -14.96 7.08
CA GLY A 46 16.87 -13.75 7.89
C GLY A 46 18.12 -13.59 8.75
N THR A 47 18.31 -12.41 9.31
CA THR A 47 19.37 -12.06 10.26
C THR A 47 19.27 -12.83 11.58
N ASP A 48 18.07 -13.31 11.92
CA ASP A 48 17.84 -14.26 13.02
C ASP A 48 18.25 -15.72 12.70
N GLY A 49 18.71 -16.00 11.48
CA GLY A 49 19.12 -17.32 11.00
C GLY A 49 17.96 -18.22 10.53
N LYS A 50 16.71 -17.80 10.69
CA LYS A 50 15.53 -18.55 10.21
C LYS A 50 15.38 -18.42 8.71
N THR A 51 14.62 -19.35 8.14
CA THR A 51 14.30 -19.34 6.71
C THR A 51 12.98 -18.63 6.50
N TYR A 52 12.99 -17.62 5.64
CA TYR A 52 11.79 -16.93 5.18
C TYR A 52 11.55 -17.31 3.73
N SER A 53 10.30 -17.49 3.34
CA SER A 53 9.97 -17.98 2.01
C SER A 53 8.84 -17.20 1.36
N VAL A 54 8.84 -17.26 0.02
CA VAL A 54 7.68 -16.95 -0.80
C VAL A 54 7.34 -18.20 -1.61
N THR A 55 6.08 -18.64 -1.54
CA THR A 55 5.57 -19.79 -2.30
C THR A 55 4.53 -19.32 -3.31
N ASN A 56 4.85 -19.48 -4.59
CA ASN A 56 3.98 -19.13 -5.69
C ASN A 56 2.98 -20.24 -5.95
N HIS A 57 1.77 -19.85 -6.33
CA HIS A 57 0.68 -20.72 -6.73
C HIS A 57 0.10 -20.17 -8.03
N ILE A 58 0.79 -20.44 -9.14
CA ILE A 58 0.49 -19.83 -10.44
C ILE A 58 -0.57 -20.66 -11.15
N VAL A 59 -1.70 -20.05 -11.49
CA VAL A 59 -2.77 -20.65 -12.28
C VAL A 59 -2.28 -20.81 -13.73
N GLN A 60 -2.10 -22.05 -14.20
CA GLN A 60 -1.63 -22.28 -15.56
C GLN A 60 -2.73 -22.02 -16.60
N GLU A 61 -2.47 -21.12 -17.53
CA GLU A 61 -3.26 -21.01 -18.75
C GLU A 61 -2.90 -22.17 -19.70
N ARG A 62 -3.91 -22.79 -20.33
CA ARG A 62 -3.66 -23.81 -21.37
C ARG A 62 -2.98 -23.16 -22.57
N ARG A 63 -1.66 -23.41 -22.70
CA ARG A 63 -0.78 -23.20 -23.86
C ARG A 63 -1.36 -22.33 -24.98
N HIS A 64 -1.14 -21.03 -24.89
CA HIS A 64 -0.74 -20.22 -26.04
C HIS A 64 0.58 -19.52 -25.67
N ARG A 65 1.38 -19.11 -26.65
CA ARG A 65 2.45 -18.14 -26.40
C ARG A 65 1.78 -16.93 -25.76
N SER A 66 1.88 -16.76 -24.44
CA SER A 66 1.18 -15.67 -23.77
C SER A 66 1.75 -14.36 -24.31
N PRO A 67 0.90 -13.46 -24.82
CA PRO A 67 1.33 -12.10 -25.14
C PRO A 67 1.89 -11.46 -23.87
N ARG A 68 2.70 -10.42 -24.05
CA ARG A 68 3.29 -9.67 -22.94
C ARG A 68 2.19 -9.15 -22.04
N ARG A 69 2.38 -9.29 -20.73
CA ARG A 69 1.36 -8.98 -19.72
C ARG A 69 1.79 -7.82 -18.85
N GLU A 70 0.79 -7.10 -18.40
CA GLU A 70 0.87 -6.14 -17.33
C GLU A 70 0.08 -6.68 -16.15
N TRP A 71 0.58 -6.41 -14.96
CA TRP A 71 0.10 -6.99 -13.72
C TRP A 71 -0.23 -5.90 -12.73
N LEU A 72 -1.25 -6.15 -11.92
CA LEU A 72 -1.52 -5.41 -10.70
C LEU A 72 -1.14 -6.32 -9.53
N LEU A 73 -0.18 -5.88 -8.74
CA LEU A 73 0.22 -6.53 -7.49
C LEU A 73 -0.65 -5.98 -6.37
N ALA A 74 -1.09 -6.85 -5.46
CA ALA A 74 -1.78 -6.44 -4.24
C ALA A 74 -1.16 -7.14 -3.04
N TRP A 75 -0.68 -6.36 -2.08
CA TRP A 75 -0.12 -6.86 -0.82
C TRP A 75 -1.28 -7.10 0.14
N THR A 76 -1.43 -8.34 0.60
CA THR A 76 -2.71 -8.83 1.11
C THR A 76 -2.55 -9.64 2.39
N GLY A 77 -3.24 -9.18 3.42
CA GLY A 77 -3.37 -9.89 4.69
C GLY A 77 -4.40 -11.00 4.62
N ALA A 78 -4.09 -12.15 5.20
CA ALA A 78 -5.13 -13.15 5.41
C ALA A 78 -6.12 -12.65 6.49
N ALA A 79 -7.42 -12.67 6.19
CA ALA A 79 -8.44 -12.41 7.20
C ALA A 79 -8.62 -13.69 8.02
N ASN A 80 -7.69 -13.94 8.94
CA ASN A 80 -7.71 -15.14 9.77
C ASN A 80 -9.00 -15.15 10.61
N TYR A 81 -9.86 -16.12 10.31
CA TYR A 81 -11.26 -16.17 10.71
C TYR A 81 -11.43 -16.46 12.22
N ALA A 82 -12.04 -15.52 12.95
CA ALA A 82 -12.95 -15.80 14.06
C ALA A 82 -13.99 -14.66 14.17
N GLY A 83 -15.26 -15.05 14.18
CA GLY A 83 -16.38 -14.13 14.32
C GLY A 83 -17.73 -14.75 13.94
N ASP A 84 -17.99 -16.01 14.32
CA ASP A 84 -19.38 -16.34 14.64
C ASP A 84 -19.68 -15.63 15.95
N GLY A 85 -20.54 -14.63 15.88
CA GLY A 85 -21.39 -14.15 16.96
C GLY A 85 -20.73 -13.90 18.32
N THR A 86 -20.70 -12.61 18.70
CA THR A 86 -20.61 -12.10 20.07
C THR A 86 -19.24 -12.14 20.74
N GLU A 87 -18.83 -10.94 21.21
CA GLU A 87 -17.92 -10.62 22.31
C GLU A 87 -16.82 -11.65 22.65
N GLU A 88 -15.55 -11.29 22.40
CA GLU A 88 -14.60 -10.96 23.48
C GLU A 88 -13.15 -10.81 22.97
N VAL A 89 -12.57 -9.66 23.34
CA VAL A 89 -11.22 -9.45 23.88
C VAL A 89 -10.02 -9.37 22.92
N HIS A 90 -9.51 -8.13 22.85
CA HIS A 90 -8.14 -7.74 22.55
C HIS A 90 -7.15 -8.50 23.44
N GLU A 91 -6.36 -9.39 22.86
CA GLU A 91 -5.04 -9.72 23.38
C GLU A 91 -4.02 -9.53 22.25
N HIS A 92 -3.05 -8.64 22.49
CA HIS A 92 -1.86 -8.46 21.66
C HIS A 92 -0.99 -9.71 21.72
N GLY A 93 -1.38 -10.74 20.96
CA GLY A 93 -0.59 -11.95 20.79
C GLY A 93 0.51 -11.71 19.77
N SER A 94 1.75 -11.96 20.19
CA SER A 94 2.88 -12.21 19.28
C SER A 94 2.45 -13.11 18.12
N ALA A 95 3.05 -12.93 16.94
CA ALA A 95 2.98 -13.87 15.82
C ALA A 95 3.47 -15.28 16.21
N SER A 96 2.69 -16.00 17.00
CA SER A 96 2.81 -17.43 17.21
C SER A 96 2.15 -18.08 16.01
N GLY A 97 2.95 -18.76 15.20
CA GLY A 97 2.50 -19.58 14.08
C GLY A 97 1.65 -20.74 14.56
N ASP A 98 0.39 -20.45 14.91
CA ASP A 98 -0.62 -21.48 15.09
C ASP A 98 -0.70 -22.28 13.80
N GLU A 99 -0.60 -23.61 13.93
CA GLU A 99 -0.85 -24.56 12.85
C GLU A 99 -2.31 -24.41 12.40
N GLY A 100 -2.57 -23.46 11.50
CA GLY A 100 -3.93 -23.14 11.05
C GLY A 100 -4.08 -21.76 10.43
N ALA A 101 -3.30 -20.77 10.88
CA ALA A 101 -3.36 -19.41 10.33
C ALA A 101 -3.02 -19.41 8.83
N ALA A 102 -3.86 -18.75 8.05
CA ALA A 102 -3.60 -18.51 6.64
C ALA A 102 -2.43 -17.52 6.50
N PRO A 103 -1.52 -17.78 5.55
CA PRO A 103 -0.38 -16.90 5.31
C PRO A 103 -0.81 -15.62 4.63
N ASP A 104 -0.12 -14.52 4.95
CA ASP A 104 -0.17 -13.32 4.14
C ASP A 104 0.41 -13.59 2.75
N PHE A 105 0.01 -12.82 1.74
CA PHE A 105 0.43 -13.09 0.37
C PHE A 105 0.44 -11.85 -0.51
N LEU A 106 1.23 -11.92 -1.58
CA LEU A 106 1.16 -10.99 -2.71
C LEU A 106 0.27 -11.62 -3.79
N ALA A 107 -0.89 -11.02 -4.06
CA ALA A 107 -1.74 -11.38 -5.19
C ALA A 107 -1.18 -10.76 -6.48
N VAL A 108 -1.16 -11.52 -7.56
CA VAL A 108 -0.84 -11.04 -8.91
C VAL A 108 -2.08 -11.15 -9.78
N ILE A 109 -2.58 -10.01 -10.22
CA ILE A 109 -3.82 -9.87 -11.02
C ILE A 109 -3.45 -9.47 -12.44
N ASP A 110 -4.04 -10.09 -13.46
CA ASP A 110 -3.83 -9.66 -14.85
C ASP A 110 -4.52 -8.31 -15.11
N ALA A 111 -3.71 -7.29 -15.37
CA ALA A 111 -4.16 -5.92 -15.66
C ALA A 111 -4.08 -5.58 -17.16
N THR A 112 -3.84 -6.58 -18.02
CA THR A 112 -3.77 -6.40 -19.46
C THR A 112 -5.18 -6.27 -20.06
N GLU A 113 -5.59 -5.07 -20.50
CA GLU A 113 -6.99 -4.79 -20.92
C GLU A 113 -7.57 -5.74 -21.99
N TRP A 114 -6.73 -6.24 -22.89
CA TRP A 114 -7.16 -7.12 -23.99
C TRP A 114 -7.19 -8.60 -23.61
N SER A 115 -6.77 -8.93 -22.39
CA SER A 115 -6.64 -10.30 -21.93
C SER A 115 -7.99 -10.96 -21.67
N PRO A 116 -8.17 -12.24 -22.03
CA PRO A 116 -9.32 -13.02 -21.57
C PRO A 116 -9.29 -13.31 -20.05
N THR A 117 -8.17 -13.00 -19.40
CA THR A 117 -7.96 -13.13 -17.96
C THR A 117 -7.81 -11.76 -17.27
N TYR A 118 -8.12 -10.65 -17.95
CA TYR A 118 -8.17 -9.31 -17.35
C TYR A 118 -9.08 -9.32 -16.11
N GLY A 119 -8.54 -8.89 -14.97
CA GLY A 119 -9.24 -8.95 -13.68
C GLY A 119 -9.20 -10.31 -12.98
N LYS A 120 -8.34 -11.25 -13.37
CA LYS A 120 -8.24 -12.53 -12.68
C LYS A 120 -6.96 -12.62 -11.85
N VAL A 121 -7.07 -13.22 -10.67
CA VAL A 121 -5.90 -13.57 -9.85
C VAL A 121 -5.19 -14.75 -10.52
N VAL A 122 -3.96 -14.52 -10.99
CA VAL A 122 -3.15 -15.53 -11.70
C VAL A 122 -2.09 -16.17 -10.82
N ASN A 123 -1.74 -15.54 -9.71
CA ASN A 123 -0.82 -16.07 -8.71
C ASN A 123 -1.19 -15.53 -7.32
N THR A 124 -1.04 -16.37 -6.31
CA THR A 124 -0.93 -15.93 -4.92
C THR A 124 0.41 -16.40 -4.38
N ALA A 125 1.29 -15.45 -4.11
CA ALA A 125 2.63 -15.68 -3.60
C ALA A 125 2.62 -15.53 -2.07
N THR A 126 2.38 -16.65 -1.35
CA THR A 126 2.25 -16.67 0.11
C THR A 126 3.61 -16.52 0.77
N VAL A 127 3.71 -15.69 1.81
CA VAL A 127 4.91 -15.57 2.63
C VAL A 127 4.88 -16.48 3.85
N GLY A 128 6.05 -16.75 4.41
CA GLY A 128 6.19 -17.46 5.68
C GLY A 128 7.60 -17.26 6.28
N PRO A 129 7.79 -17.60 7.56
CA PRO A 129 6.83 -18.28 8.44
C PRO A 129 5.87 -17.34 9.19
N LEU A 130 6.02 -16.02 9.03
CA LEU A 130 5.18 -15.04 9.71
C LEU A 130 3.76 -15.03 9.11
N VAL A 131 2.78 -14.80 9.98
CA VAL A 131 1.34 -14.73 9.68
C VAL A 131 0.71 -13.61 10.51
N ASN A 132 -0.49 -13.16 10.16
CA ASN A 132 -1.18 -12.05 10.84
C ASN A 132 -0.35 -10.77 10.87
N GLY A 133 0.38 -10.50 9.79
CA GLY A 133 1.37 -9.43 9.79
C GLY A 133 0.81 -8.03 9.57
N GLU A 134 -0.42 -7.91 9.11
CA GLU A 134 -0.98 -6.66 8.58
C GLU A 134 -0.17 -6.12 7.38
N PRO A 135 -0.19 -6.83 6.23
CA PRO A 135 0.27 -6.30 4.95
C PRO A 135 -0.31 -4.91 4.67
N HIS A 136 0.56 -3.91 4.53
CA HIS A 136 0.15 -2.52 4.39
C HIS A 136 0.69 -1.90 3.10
N HIS A 137 1.63 -0.95 3.13
CA HIS A 137 2.10 -0.29 1.90
C HIS A 137 3.19 -1.05 1.15
N MET A 138 3.24 -0.72 -0.15
CA MET A 138 4.38 -0.94 -1.04
C MET A 138 4.83 0.43 -1.57
N GLN A 139 5.86 0.46 -2.42
CA GLN A 139 6.19 1.71 -3.10
C GLN A 139 5.07 2.23 -4.03
N TYR A 140 5.03 3.54 -4.25
CA TYR A 140 3.97 4.21 -5.03
C TYR A 140 4.00 3.93 -6.55
N MET A 141 5.19 3.69 -7.10
CA MET A 141 5.39 3.37 -8.53
C MET A 141 6.53 2.37 -8.70
N TRP A 142 6.36 1.43 -9.63
CA TRP A 142 7.40 0.48 -10.00
C TRP A 142 8.10 0.93 -11.27
N HIS A 143 9.41 0.75 -11.32
CA HIS A 143 10.23 0.97 -12.51
C HIS A 143 11.02 -0.29 -12.84
N LYS A 144 11.42 -0.41 -14.10
CA LYS A 144 12.18 -1.58 -14.58
C LYS A 144 13.37 -1.91 -13.67
N GLY A 145 13.47 -3.17 -13.27
CA GLY A 145 14.58 -3.67 -12.44
C GLY A 145 14.49 -3.33 -10.95
N HIS A 146 13.52 -2.51 -10.51
CA HIS A 146 13.30 -2.27 -9.10
C HIS A 146 12.78 -3.55 -8.41
N ARG A 147 13.21 -3.75 -7.16
CA ARG A 147 12.55 -4.68 -6.25
C ARG A 147 11.26 -4.06 -5.73
N VAL A 148 10.36 -4.88 -5.24
CA VAL A 148 9.16 -4.42 -4.52
C VAL A 148 9.42 -4.56 -3.03
N TYR A 149 9.32 -3.44 -2.31
CA TYR A 149 9.43 -3.36 -0.86
C TYR A 149 8.02 -3.33 -0.30
N ALA A 150 7.71 -4.24 0.61
CA ALA A 150 6.37 -4.42 1.15
C ALA A 150 6.42 -4.50 2.68
N GLY A 151 5.82 -3.51 3.33
CA GLY A 151 5.77 -3.36 4.77
C GLY A 151 4.68 -4.23 5.39
N THR A 152 4.93 -4.71 6.59
CA THR A 152 4.02 -5.57 7.35
C THR A 152 4.01 -5.07 8.79
N MET A 153 2.99 -4.27 9.13
CA MET A 153 3.01 -3.36 10.28
C MET A 153 3.18 -4.07 11.61
N PHE A 154 2.39 -5.12 11.87
CA PHE A 154 2.31 -5.75 13.19
C PHE A 154 3.38 -6.80 13.45
N THR A 155 3.94 -7.39 12.39
CA THR A 155 5.15 -8.22 12.55
C THR A 155 6.44 -7.42 12.47
N ASP A 156 6.35 -6.11 12.26
CA ASP A 156 7.47 -5.21 12.10
C ASP A 156 8.51 -5.76 11.10
N THR A 157 8.05 -6.03 9.88
CA THR A 157 8.84 -6.73 8.88
C THR A 157 8.64 -6.10 7.51
N THR A 158 9.74 -5.92 6.77
CA THR A 158 9.71 -5.54 5.35
C THR A 158 10.19 -6.69 4.48
N TYR A 159 9.36 -7.14 3.55
CA TYR A 159 9.74 -8.11 2.53
C TYR A 159 10.26 -7.41 1.27
N VAL A 160 11.32 -7.97 0.66
CA VAL A 160 11.87 -7.47 -0.61
C VAL A 160 11.67 -8.51 -1.70
N PHE A 161 10.72 -8.25 -2.61
CA PHE A 161 10.34 -9.13 -3.70
C PHE A 161 11.05 -8.78 -5.02
N ASP A 162 11.49 -9.81 -5.72
CA ASP A 162 11.91 -9.74 -7.11
C ASP A 162 10.74 -10.12 -8.02
N VAL A 163 10.30 -9.14 -8.79
CA VAL A 163 9.17 -9.20 -9.73
C VAL A 163 9.62 -9.22 -11.20
N THR A 164 10.91 -9.44 -11.47
CA THR A 164 11.47 -9.38 -12.84
C THR A 164 10.90 -10.46 -13.76
N ARG A 165 10.32 -11.53 -13.19
CA ARG A 165 9.80 -12.71 -13.91
C ARG A 165 8.30 -12.92 -13.72
N LEU A 166 7.54 -11.84 -13.50
CA LEU A 166 6.09 -11.90 -13.33
C LEU A 166 5.41 -12.81 -14.38
N PRO A 167 4.41 -13.62 -13.96
CA PRO A 167 3.75 -13.57 -12.66
C PRO A 167 4.47 -14.33 -11.53
N GLU A 168 5.65 -14.91 -11.76
CA GLU A 168 6.44 -15.55 -10.71
C GLU A 168 7.14 -14.50 -9.84
N ILE A 169 7.02 -14.65 -8.52
CA ILE A 169 7.61 -13.80 -7.49
C ILE A 169 8.74 -14.55 -6.81
N ARG A 170 9.83 -13.85 -6.52
CA ARG A 170 10.94 -14.36 -5.71
C ARG A 170 11.17 -13.46 -4.52
N LEU A 171 11.71 -14.02 -3.45
CA LEU A 171 12.15 -13.26 -2.28
C LEU A 171 13.65 -13.02 -2.39
N THR A 172 14.09 -11.76 -2.32
CA THR A 172 15.53 -11.41 -2.33
C THR A 172 16.04 -10.97 -0.98
N GLY A 173 15.16 -10.52 -0.10
CA GLY A 173 15.51 -10.06 1.24
C GLY A 173 14.31 -10.02 2.17
N VAL A 174 14.61 -10.03 3.46
CA VAL A 174 13.68 -9.74 4.54
C VAL A 174 14.41 -8.84 5.53
N ASN A 175 13.73 -7.80 6.00
CA ASN A 175 14.19 -6.89 7.03
C ASN A 175 13.27 -7.09 8.24
N LEU A 176 13.84 -7.56 9.35
CA LEU A 176 13.10 -7.94 10.56
C LEU A 176 13.17 -6.82 11.60
N SER A 177 12.32 -6.89 12.62
CA SER A 177 12.24 -5.85 13.66
C SER A 177 13.58 -5.49 14.32
N HIS A 178 14.44 -6.49 14.55
CA HIS A 178 15.77 -6.27 15.13
C HIS A 178 16.83 -5.76 14.14
N ASP A 179 16.51 -5.68 12.84
CA ASP A 179 17.35 -5.05 11.82
C ASP A 179 17.17 -3.52 11.78
N THR A 180 16.10 -3.01 12.40
CA THR A 180 15.76 -1.59 12.57
C THR A 180 15.46 -1.30 14.04
N PRO A 181 16.46 -1.44 14.94
CA PRO A 181 16.24 -1.30 16.38
C PRO A 181 15.65 0.04 16.85
N CYS A 182 15.70 1.10 16.03
CA CYS A 182 15.23 2.43 16.40
C CYS A 182 13.80 2.76 15.99
N GLY A 183 13.18 1.94 15.15
CA GLY A 183 11.85 2.18 14.63
C GLY A 183 11.06 0.90 14.47
N SER A 184 9.75 1.06 14.44
CA SER A 184 8.82 -0.03 14.20
C SER A 184 7.69 0.42 13.27
N VAL A 185 6.85 -0.52 12.85
CA VAL A 185 5.68 -0.26 12.01
C VAL A 185 6.12 0.30 10.64
N PRO A 186 6.76 -0.54 9.80
CA PRO A 186 7.09 -0.17 8.43
C PRO A 186 5.81 0.15 7.68
N ASP A 187 5.78 1.35 7.12
CA ASP A 187 4.63 1.87 6.44
C ASP A 187 4.94 2.01 4.95
N ALA A 188 5.21 3.21 4.44
CA ALA A 188 5.39 3.50 3.03
C ALA A 188 6.86 3.41 2.54
N PHE A 189 7.04 3.23 1.23
CA PHE A 189 8.36 3.08 0.59
C PHE A 189 8.52 3.94 -0.67
N VAL A 190 9.75 4.36 -0.93
CA VAL A 190 10.14 4.96 -2.20
C VAL A 190 11.49 4.41 -2.65
N THR A 191 11.52 3.83 -3.86
CA THR A 191 12.74 3.24 -4.43
C THR A 191 13.61 4.32 -5.09
N THR A 192 14.92 4.28 -4.86
CA THR A 192 15.90 5.15 -5.53
C THR A 192 16.53 4.46 -6.75
N SER A 193 17.15 5.26 -7.62
CA SER A 193 17.79 4.82 -8.86
C SER A 193 18.89 3.76 -8.70
N ASP A 194 19.46 3.62 -7.50
CA ASP A 194 20.43 2.58 -7.15
C ASP A 194 19.77 1.24 -6.75
N GLY A 195 18.44 1.17 -6.78
CA GLY A 195 17.65 -0.02 -6.46
C GLY A 195 17.44 -0.27 -4.97
N ALA A 196 17.91 0.62 -4.09
CA ALA A 196 17.53 0.64 -2.68
C ALA A 196 16.17 1.33 -2.50
N ALA A 197 15.63 1.30 -1.28
CA ALA A 197 14.46 2.10 -0.92
C ALA A 197 14.70 2.85 0.38
N TYR A 198 14.05 4.00 0.50
CA TYR A 198 13.74 4.58 1.78
C TYR A 198 12.35 4.09 2.24
N GLY A 199 12.21 3.79 3.52
CA GLY A 199 10.94 3.44 4.16
C GLY A 199 10.67 4.36 5.34
N SER A 200 9.40 4.71 5.52
CA SER A 200 8.90 5.34 6.73
C SER A 200 8.54 4.27 7.77
N TYR A 201 9.01 4.47 9.00
CA TYR A 201 8.69 3.61 10.13
C TYR A 201 7.97 4.51 11.15
N MET A 202 6.66 4.30 11.30
CA MET A 202 5.78 5.23 12.02
C MET A 202 6.03 5.23 13.53
N GLY A 203 6.49 4.08 14.04
CA GLY A 203 6.63 3.78 15.44
C GLY A 203 8.06 3.95 15.95
N GLY A 204 8.18 4.23 17.25
CA GLY A 204 9.44 4.16 17.98
C GLY A 204 10.04 2.76 18.09
N PRO A 205 11.19 2.61 18.78
CA PRO A 205 11.88 1.33 18.94
C PRO A 205 10.96 0.30 19.60
N ASP A 206 11.04 -0.97 19.21
CA ASP A 206 10.24 -2.08 19.78
C ASP A 206 10.19 -2.04 21.32
N VAL A 207 11.31 -1.73 21.96
CA VAL A 207 11.45 -1.58 23.40
C VAL A 207 11.70 -0.11 23.75
N SER A 208 10.92 0.43 24.69
CA SER A 208 11.10 1.80 25.17
C SER A 208 12.50 2.01 25.76
N GLY A 209 13.11 3.16 25.47
CA GLY A 209 14.45 3.49 25.92
C GLY A 209 15.27 4.26 24.87
N PRO A 210 16.55 4.55 25.18
CA PRO A 210 17.43 5.23 24.24
C PRO A 210 17.78 4.32 23.06
N CYS A 211 17.55 4.79 21.84
CA CYS A 211 18.06 4.15 20.62
C CYS A 211 19.17 4.96 19.98
N ARG A 212 20.19 4.28 19.44
CA ARG A 212 21.32 4.90 18.74
C ARG A 212 21.20 4.64 17.24
N TYR A 213 21.02 5.72 16.49
CA TYR A 213 20.92 5.71 15.04
C TYR A 213 22.29 5.49 14.37
N THR A 214 22.27 5.17 13.08
CA THR A 214 23.47 4.87 12.28
C THR A 214 24.48 6.04 12.27
N ASN A 215 23.99 7.27 12.33
CA ASN A 215 24.83 8.47 12.34
C ASN A 215 25.44 8.78 13.74
N GLY A 216 25.12 7.99 14.77
CA GLY A 216 25.63 8.11 16.13
C GLY A 216 24.73 8.92 17.07
N GLU A 217 23.69 9.58 16.56
CA GLU A 217 22.69 10.27 17.36
C GLU A 217 21.89 9.29 18.24
N VAL A 218 21.33 9.82 19.33
CA VAL A 218 20.47 9.07 20.24
C VAL A 218 19.14 9.79 20.40
N ARG A 219 18.04 9.04 20.42
CA ARG A 219 16.70 9.52 20.84
C ARG A 219 16.11 8.58 21.87
N LEU A 220 15.25 9.12 22.73
CA LEU A 220 14.48 8.32 23.68
C LEU A 220 13.15 7.94 23.01
N GLY A 221 12.92 6.64 22.85
CA GLY A 221 11.65 6.12 22.33
C GLY A 221 10.73 5.58 23.43
N ASN A 222 9.42 5.69 23.23
CA ASN A 222 8.43 5.16 24.18
C ASN A 222 7.92 3.75 23.82
N GLY A 223 8.52 3.04 22.85
CA GLY A 223 8.24 1.63 22.55
C GLY A 223 7.62 1.38 21.16
N PHE A 224 7.27 0.12 20.88
CA PHE A 224 6.60 -0.31 19.65
C PHE A 224 5.39 0.55 19.28
N ALA A 225 5.25 0.91 17.99
CA ALA A 225 4.18 1.75 17.45
C ALA A 225 4.06 3.14 18.12
N GLY A 226 5.05 3.53 18.93
CA GLY A 226 5.06 4.78 19.66
C GLY A 226 5.81 5.90 18.93
N SER A 227 6.56 6.70 19.64
CA SER A 227 7.37 7.81 19.11
C SER A 227 8.79 7.80 19.70
N PRO A 228 9.78 8.40 19.03
CA PRO A 228 9.71 8.88 17.64
C PRO A 228 9.86 7.74 16.64
N GLY A 229 9.12 7.81 15.53
CA GLY A 229 9.43 7.01 14.35
C GLY A 229 10.69 7.47 13.62
N GLU A 230 10.96 6.87 12.46
CA GLU A 230 12.22 7.08 11.74
C GLU A 230 12.15 6.91 10.23
N LEU A 231 13.26 7.29 9.58
CA LEU A 231 13.56 7.02 8.19
C LEU A 231 14.59 5.88 8.09
N VAL A 232 14.23 4.81 7.41
CA VAL A 232 15.10 3.65 7.18
C VAL A 232 15.50 3.57 5.72
N ARG A 233 16.77 3.27 5.44
CA ARG A 233 17.23 2.91 4.09
C ARG A 233 17.51 1.43 3.99
N ILE A 234 16.89 0.74 3.03
CA ILE A 234 16.96 -0.71 2.87
C ILE A 234 17.52 -1.06 1.49
N GLY A 235 18.56 -1.90 1.45
CA GLY A 235 19.14 -2.42 0.21
C GLY A 235 18.22 -3.42 -0.52
N PRO A 236 18.47 -3.71 -1.82
CA PRO A 236 17.69 -4.68 -2.59
C PRO A 236 17.82 -6.14 -2.10
N ASP A 237 18.72 -6.38 -1.16
CA ASP A 237 18.93 -7.63 -0.42
C ASP A 237 18.19 -7.66 0.94
N GLY A 238 17.40 -6.63 1.25
CA GLY A 238 16.66 -6.50 2.52
C GLY A 238 17.48 -6.02 3.71
N ARG A 239 18.75 -5.67 3.51
CA ARG A 239 19.59 -5.20 4.62
C ARG A 239 19.40 -3.71 4.89
N THR A 240 19.27 -3.36 6.16
CA THR A 240 19.35 -1.98 6.63
C THR A 240 20.71 -1.40 6.27
N ARG A 241 20.70 -0.25 5.58
CA ARG A 241 21.89 0.53 5.26
C ARG A 241 22.06 1.71 6.22
N SER A 242 20.94 2.31 6.64
CA SER A 242 20.94 3.39 7.62
C SER A 242 19.58 3.55 8.29
N GLU A 243 19.61 3.89 9.56
CA GLU A 243 18.50 4.40 10.38
C GLU A 243 18.78 5.88 10.67
N THR A 244 17.78 6.74 10.45
CA THR A 244 17.87 8.20 10.64
C THR A 244 16.70 8.70 11.49
N PRO A 245 16.95 9.46 12.57
CA PRO A 245 15.88 9.95 13.42
C PRO A 245 14.98 10.93 12.65
N ALA A 246 13.67 10.73 12.74
CA ALA A 246 12.71 11.71 12.26
C ALA A 246 12.50 12.85 13.29
N ALA A 247 12.75 12.60 14.57
CA ALA A 247 12.64 13.62 15.61
C ALA A 247 13.84 14.57 15.70
N LEU A 248 13.55 15.84 15.99
CA LEU A 248 14.56 16.83 16.37
C LEU A 248 15.29 16.43 17.65
N ALA A 249 16.56 16.78 17.76
CA ALA A 249 17.38 16.41 18.92
C ALA A 249 16.97 17.11 20.23
N GLY A 250 16.38 18.31 20.13
CA GLY A 250 15.91 19.10 21.27
C GLY A 250 14.39 19.10 21.46
N GLY A 251 13.72 18.06 20.92
CA GLY A 251 12.27 17.94 20.99
C GLY A 251 11.49 18.91 20.09
N GLU A 252 10.18 18.76 20.12
CA GLU A 252 9.16 19.62 19.51
C GLU A 252 8.21 20.11 20.63
N ASP A 253 7.26 20.98 20.31
CA ASP A 253 6.35 21.58 21.31
C ASP A 253 5.53 20.50 22.05
N PRO A 254 5.74 20.29 23.37
CA PRO A 254 5.04 19.24 24.12
C PRO A 254 3.53 19.47 24.25
N GLU A 255 3.04 20.70 24.07
CA GLU A 255 1.61 21.01 24.09
C GLU A 255 0.92 20.62 22.77
N LYS A 256 1.67 20.51 21.67
CA LYS A 256 1.17 20.04 20.37
C LYS A 256 1.50 18.57 20.10
N CYS A 257 2.69 18.15 20.51
CA CYS A 257 3.27 16.85 20.21
C CYS A 257 3.18 15.90 21.40
N ARG A 258 1.95 15.53 21.80
CA ARG A 258 1.77 14.59 22.92
C ARG A 258 2.29 13.20 22.54
N ASN A 259 2.88 12.48 23.50
CA ASN A 259 3.31 11.08 23.37
C ASN A 259 2.75 10.22 24.52
N ILE A 260 2.44 8.95 24.24
CA ILE A 260 1.87 8.02 25.23
C ILE A 260 2.63 6.67 25.20
N PRO A 261 3.36 6.30 26.28
CA PRO A 261 3.74 7.13 27.43
C PRO A 261 4.54 8.38 27.02
N PRO A 262 4.54 9.42 27.87
CA PRO A 262 5.31 10.63 27.61
C PRO A 262 6.83 10.35 27.61
N ILE A 263 7.53 11.07 26.75
CA ILE A 263 9.00 11.12 26.67
C ILE A 263 9.47 12.53 27.04
N GLU A 264 10.72 12.65 27.47
CA GLU A 264 11.30 13.92 27.92
C GLU A 264 11.35 14.96 26.79
N GLU A 265 11.87 14.56 25.63
CA GLU A 265 11.89 15.37 24.41
C GLU A 265 10.67 14.98 23.57
N ALA A 266 9.54 15.65 23.83
CA ALA A 266 8.29 15.42 23.11
C ALA A 266 8.48 15.55 21.59
N THR A 267 7.73 14.77 20.82
CA THR A 267 7.90 14.75 19.36
C THR A 267 6.63 14.39 18.62
N CYS A 268 6.43 15.06 17.48
CA CYS A 268 5.39 14.78 16.50
C CYS A 268 5.85 13.74 15.47
N ALA A 269 7.07 13.19 15.60
CA ALA A 269 7.65 12.28 14.63
C ALA A 269 6.96 10.92 14.63
N ASN A 270 5.97 10.77 13.74
CA ASN A 270 5.28 9.52 13.42
C ASN A 270 5.13 9.44 11.89
N PRO A 271 6.26 9.26 11.19
CA PRO A 271 6.31 9.46 9.76
C PRO A 271 5.50 8.40 9.00
N HIS A 272 4.77 8.83 7.98
CA HIS A 272 3.86 8.00 7.18
C HIS A 272 4.20 8.13 5.69
N GLY A 273 3.52 9.01 4.94
CA GLY A 273 3.72 9.15 3.50
C GLY A 273 5.13 9.62 3.19
N ILE A 274 5.77 9.08 2.14
CA ILE A 274 7.19 9.34 1.82
C ILE A 274 7.41 9.53 0.33
N GLN A 275 8.21 10.54 -0.05
CA GLN A 275 8.57 10.81 -1.44
C GLN A 275 10.01 11.32 -1.58
N VAL A 276 10.63 11.08 -2.73
CA VAL A 276 12.03 11.46 -3.01
C VAL A 276 12.16 12.20 -4.34
N ARG A 277 12.98 13.25 -4.33
CA ARG A 277 13.52 13.92 -5.53
C ARG A 277 15.04 13.83 -5.51
N GLU A 278 15.57 12.80 -6.17
CA GLU A 278 17.01 12.52 -6.23
C GLU A 278 17.82 13.63 -6.92
N ASP A 279 17.22 14.38 -7.84
CA ASP A 279 17.85 15.53 -8.51
C ASP A 279 17.91 16.79 -7.64
N LEU A 280 17.11 16.84 -6.57
CA LEU A 280 17.12 17.92 -5.58
C LEU A 280 17.86 17.54 -4.30
N ASP A 281 18.28 16.27 -4.18
CA ASP A 281 18.76 15.68 -2.94
C ASP A 281 17.81 15.94 -1.77
N ARG A 282 16.51 15.77 -2.02
CA ARG A 282 15.45 15.93 -1.01
C ARG A 282 14.57 14.71 -0.90
N LEU A 283 14.17 14.44 0.33
CA LEU A 283 13.14 13.49 0.70
C LEU A 283 12.16 14.21 1.62
N ILE A 284 10.86 13.96 1.45
CA ILE A 284 9.81 14.48 2.33
C ILE A 284 9.04 13.33 2.97
N MET A 285 8.63 13.52 4.22
CA MET A 285 7.72 12.63 4.95
C MET A 285 6.59 13.45 5.57
N SER A 286 5.36 12.95 5.56
CA SER A 286 4.28 13.43 6.43
C SER A 286 4.33 12.71 7.78
N ASP A 287 3.78 13.31 8.83
CA ASP A 287 3.51 12.63 10.10
C ASP A 287 2.00 12.38 10.26
N PHE A 288 1.61 11.15 10.58
CA PHE A 288 0.20 10.74 10.66
C PHE A 288 -0.33 10.83 12.10
N ALA A 289 0.05 9.88 12.94
CA ALA A 289 -0.36 9.76 14.33
C ALA A 289 0.54 8.76 15.05
N GLU A 290 0.60 8.86 16.39
CA GLU A 290 1.26 7.83 17.18
C GLU A 290 0.43 6.53 17.17
N VAL A 291 0.85 5.56 16.35
CA VAL A 291 0.09 4.38 15.92
C VAL A 291 -0.46 3.56 17.09
N ARG A 292 0.30 3.44 18.18
CA ARG A 292 -0.11 2.69 19.37
C ARG A 292 -1.49 3.07 19.88
N ASN A 293 -1.85 4.34 19.75
CA ASN A 293 -3.13 4.88 20.20
C ASN A 293 -4.33 4.36 19.39
N TYR A 294 -4.08 3.74 18.23
CA TYR A 294 -5.07 3.02 17.41
C TYR A 294 -5.08 1.52 17.67
N LEU A 295 -4.06 1.00 18.38
CA LEU A 295 -3.97 -0.40 18.77
C LEU A 295 -4.56 -0.63 20.18
N ASP A 296 -4.58 0.41 21.01
CA ASP A 296 -5.10 0.39 22.39
C ASP A 296 -6.54 0.92 22.46
N PRO A 297 -7.54 0.09 22.82
CA PRO A 297 -8.94 0.51 22.91
C PRO A 297 -9.22 1.53 24.02
N ASP A 298 -8.32 1.69 25.00
CA ASP A 298 -8.48 2.64 26.11
C ASP A 298 -7.98 4.06 25.76
N THR A 299 -7.40 4.25 24.56
CA THR A 299 -6.88 5.56 24.16
C THR A 299 -7.96 6.45 23.55
N ASN A 300 -7.96 7.73 23.93
CA ASN A 300 -8.81 8.73 23.28
C ASN A 300 -8.25 9.10 21.89
N GLN A 301 -8.74 8.43 20.85
CA GLN A 301 -8.39 8.67 19.44
C GLN A 301 -8.79 10.06 18.91
N SER A 302 -9.51 10.86 19.71
CA SER A 302 -9.90 12.23 19.35
C SER A 302 -9.06 13.32 20.01
N ASP A 303 -7.94 12.99 20.66
CA ASP A 303 -6.98 14.01 21.14
C ASP A 303 -6.21 14.59 19.93
N PRO A 304 -6.45 15.86 19.54
CA PRO A 304 -5.83 16.46 18.35
C PRO A 304 -4.30 16.52 18.44
N ARG A 305 -3.73 16.42 19.64
CA ARG A 305 -2.27 16.42 19.87
C ARG A 305 -1.60 15.09 19.57
N LEU A 306 -2.38 14.03 19.35
CA LEU A 306 -1.90 12.73 18.89
C LEU A 306 -2.06 12.55 17.37
N LEU A 307 -2.80 13.46 16.73
CA LEU A 307 -3.02 13.52 15.28
C LEU A 307 -2.08 14.58 14.70
N ARG A 308 -1.03 14.13 14.03
CA ARG A 308 0.09 14.99 13.64
C ARG A 308 -0.30 15.87 12.46
N ASP A 309 0.22 17.08 12.49
CA ASP A 309 0.03 18.16 11.52
C ASP A 309 1.36 18.56 10.87
N THR A 310 2.39 17.69 10.97
CA THR A 310 3.77 18.02 10.59
C THR A 310 4.24 17.30 9.34
N LEU A 311 5.18 17.95 8.63
CA LEU A 311 5.95 17.40 7.53
C LEU A 311 7.44 17.55 7.80
N ARG A 312 8.23 16.59 7.33
CA ARG A 312 9.67 16.51 7.56
C ARG A 312 10.42 16.42 6.25
N ILE A 313 11.46 17.24 6.09
CA ILE A 313 12.30 17.24 4.90
C ILE A 313 13.72 16.83 5.27
N PHE A 314 14.27 15.90 4.51
CA PHE A 314 15.62 15.38 4.67
C PHE A 314 16.50 15.76 3.48
N ASP A 315 17.73 16.13 3.77
CA ASP A 315 18.84 16.15 2.81
C ASP A 315 19.35 14.72 2.64
N ILE A 316 19.32 14.24 1.40
CA ILE A 316 19.75 12.89 1.02
C ILE A 316 20.98 12.90 0.10
N SER A 317 21.74 14.00 0.03
CA SER A 317 22.96 14.10 -0.80
C SER A 317 23.97 13.00 -0.47
N GLU A 318 24.04 12.59 0.79
CA GLU A 318 24.63 11.33 1.24
C GLU A 318 23.53 10.29 1.46
N ARG A 319 23.28 9.43 0.46
CA ARG A 319 22.12 8.52 0.44
C ARG A 319 22.04 7.57 1.65
N ASP A 320 23.16 7.09 2.18
CA ASP A 320 23.20 6.23 3.39
C ASP A 320 23.36 7.02 4.69
N ARG A 321 23.27 8.35 4.64
CA ARG A 321 23.33 9.25 5.80
C ARG A 321 22.38 10.44 5.64
N PRO A 322 21.06 10.21 5.46
CA PRO A 322 20.10 11.31 5.41
C PRO A 322 20.20 12.21 6.65
N ARG A 323 19.86 13.48 6.48
CA ARG A 323 19.82 14.46 7.57
C ARG A 323 18.51 15.22 7.54
N LEU A 324 17.78 15.22 8.63
CA LEU A 324 16.61 16.08 8.79
C LEU A 324 17.06 17.55 8.71
N VAL A 325 16.44 18.32 7.81
CA VAL A 325 16.78 19.73 7.56
C VAL A 325 15.64 20.70 7.80
N SER A 326 14.39 20.23 7.75
CA SER A 326 13.23 21.08 8.01
C SER A 326 12.10 20.25 8.60
N VAL A 327 11.33 20.88 9.51
CA VAL A 327 10.06 20.39 10.03
C VAL A 327 9.07 21.54 9.88
N SER A 328 7.97 21.30 9.19
CA SER A 328 6.90 22.27 8.97
C SER A 328 5.62 21.79 9.64
N GLU A 329 4.88 22.70 10.25
CA GLU A 329 3.48 22.47 10.63
C GLU A 329 2.57 22.97 9.51
N LEU A 330 1.49 22.23 9.21
CA LEU A 330 0.45 22.68 8.31
C LEU A 330 -0.40 23.77 8.98
N PRO A 331 -0.83 24.81 8.25
CA PRO A 331 -1.78 25.78 8.77
C PRO A 331 -3.19 25.18 8.86
N SER A 332 -3.99 25.63 9.82
CA SER A 332 -5.43 25.33 9.81
C SER A 332 -6.16 26.18 8.76
N GLY A 333 -7.17 25.59 8.14
CA GLY A 333 -8.02 26.25 7.15
C GLY A 333 -9.17 27.06 7.75
N PRO A 334 -10.11 27.54 6.92
CA PRO A 334 -11.20 28.42 7.33
C PRO A 334 -12.43 27.69 7.90
N ARG A 335 -12.45 26.36 7.94
CA ARG A 335 -13.49 25.44 8.44
C ARG A 335 -13.04 24.80 9.77
N PRO A 336 -13.08 25.55 10.89
CA PRO A 336 -12.91 24.96 12.21
C PRO A 336 -14.01 23.92 12.48
N ASP A 337 -13.63 22.76 13.01
CA ASP A 337 -14.57 21.71 13.37
C ASP A 337 -15.00 21.81 14.84
N GLN A 338 -16.09 21.14 15.19
CA GLN A 338 -16.53 21.00 16.58
C GLN A 338 -15.60 20.07 17.37
N LEU A 339 -14.95 19.13 16.67
CA LEU A 339 -13.90 18.27 17.18
C LEU A 339 -12.59 18.73 16.56
N PRO A 340 -11.71 19.41 17.31
CA PRO A 340 -10.43 19.91 16.78
C PRO A 340 -9.53 18.81 16.18
N ALA A 341 -9.80 17.54 16.47
CA ALA A 341 -9.18 16.40 15.81
C ALA A 341 -9.45 16.33 14.30
N PHE A 342 -10.48 17.01 13.82
CA PHE A 342 -10.94 17.02 12.42
C PHE A 342 -10.77 18.39 11.75
N ASP A 343 -10.00 19.28 12.36
CA ASP A 343 -9.53 20.53 11.72
C ASP A 343 -8.63 20.19 10.52
N GLU A 344 -8.55 21.10 9.54
CA GLU A 344 -8.01 20.82 8.21
C GLU A 344 -6.54 20.38 8.19
N ASP A 345 -5.76 20.78 9.20
CA ASP A 345 -4.34 20.46 9.37
C ASP A 345 -4.10 19.06 9.96
N ARG A 346 -5.14 18.37 10.45
CA ARG A 346 -4.96 17.19 11.28
C ARG A 346 -4.77 15.90 10.50
N MET A 347 -3.81 15.11 10.99
CA MET A 347 -3.54 13.74 10.57
C MET A 347 -3.01 13.68 9.14
N VAL A 348 -1.81 14.23 8.92
CA VAL A 348 -1.17 14.29 7.59
C VAL A 348 -0.84 12.88 7.11
N MET A 349 -1.62 12.42 6.13
CA MET A 349 -1.55 11.05 5.65
C MET A 349 -0.47 10.90 4.59
N GLU A 350 -0.75 11.42 3.39
CA GLU A 350 0.15 11.28 2.25
C GLU A 350 0.75 12.59 1.82
N THR A 351 1.97 12.50 1.29
CA THR A 351 2.66 13.58 0.58
C THR A 351 2.94 13.17 -0.86
N ALA A 352 2.95 14.15 -1.77
CA ALA A 352 3.25 13.93 -3.18
C ALA A 352 4.21 15.00 -3.70
N LEU A 353 5.26 14.59 -4.40
CA LEU A 353 6.21 15.53 -5.01
C LEU A 353 5.86 15.81 -6.47
N THR A 354 6.13 17.04 -6.90
CA THR A 354 6.27 17.33 -8.33
C THR A 354 7.48 16.59 -8.90
N HIS A 355 7.42 16.18 -10.17
CA HIS A 355 8.39 15.29 -10.82
C HIS A 355 9.27 16.02 -11.85
N GLN A 356 8.77 17.07 -12.47
CA GLN A 356 9.48 17.81 -13.52
C GLN A 356 10.58 18.66 -12.90
N ARG A 357 11.78 18.66 -13.50
CA ARG A 357 12.96 19.40 -12.99
C ARG A 357 12.74 20.89 -12.71
N ARG A 358 11.79 21.51 -13.40
CA ARG A 358 11.46 22.94 -13.22
C ARG A 358 10.60 23.20 -11.98
N HIS A 359 9.95 22.18 -11.44
CA HIS A 359 9.13 22.25 -10.24
C HIS A 359 9.91 21.64 -9.07
N ARG A 360 9.76 22.26 -7.90
CA ARG A 360 10.38 21.83 -6.64
C ARG A 360 9.35 21.67 -5.52
N GLY A 361 8.08 21.83 -5.84
CA GLY A 361 7.01 21.84 -4.87
C GLY A 361 6.56 20.47 -4.45
N ALA A 362 5.83 20.45 -3.35
CA ALA A 362 5.23 19.28 -2.74
C ALA A 362 3.78 19.56 -2.36
N PHE A 363 2.99 18.49 -2.33
CA PHE A 363 1.65 18.47 -1.79
C PHE A 363 1.61 17.61 -0.54
N ALA A 364 0.68 17.91 0.35
CA ALA A 364 0.34 17.09 1.51
C ALA A 364 -1.17 16.97 1.61
N SER A 365 -1.68 15.83 2.09
CA SER A 365 -3.10 15.64 2.33
C SER A 365 -3.36 15.16 3.75
N THR A 366 -4.40 15.70 4.37
CA THR A 366 -4.80 15.37 5.75
C THR A 366 -5.99 14.42 5.75
N MET A 367 -5.86 13.28 6.43
CA MET A 367 -6.95 12.28 6.47
C MET A 367 -8.13 12.76 7.30
N ALA A 368 -7.86 13.31 8.49
CA ALA A 368 -8.87 13.83 9.38
C ALA A 368 -9.34 15.22 8.93
N GLY A 369 -8.41 16.07 8.48
CA GLY A 369 -8.77 17.39 7.98
C GLY A 369 -9.51 17.38 6.65
N GLY A 370 -9.22 16.42 5.76
CA GLY A 370 -9.81 16.35 4.42
C GLY A 370 -9.43 17.50 3.52
N ALA A 371 -8.20 17.99 3.63
CA ALA A 371 -7.66 19.09 2.85
C ALA A 371 -6.36 18.69 2.13
N VAL A 372 -6.02 19.45 1.09
CA VAL A 372 -4.78 19.32 0.33
C VAL A 372 -4.01 20.62 0.45
N PHE A 373 -2.74 20.51 0.84
CA PHE A 373 -1.81 21.61 1.03
C PHE A 373 -0.72 21.60 -0.02
N TYR A 374 -0.14 22.77 -0.28
CA TYR A 374 0.96 22.94 -1.23
C TYR A 374 2.07 23.83 -0.69
N THR A 375 3.31 23.46 -1.01
CA THR A 375 4.48 24.33 -0.91
C THR A 375 5.22 24.37 -2.26
N PRO A 376 5.69 25.54 -2.74
CA PRO A 376 6.28 25.65 -4.08
C PRO A 376 7.72 25.13 -4.19
N ASP A 377 8.46 25.04 -3.08
CA ASP A 377 9.86 24.61 -3.08
C ASP A 377 10.26 23.94 -1.76
N ILE A 378 10.54 22.64 -1.79
CA ILE A 378 11.04 21.89 -0.61
C ILE A 378 12.55 22.06 -0.36
N THR A 379 13.25 22.85 -1.17
CA THR A 379 14.69 23.04 -1.06
C THR A 379 15.09 24.26 -0.22
N VAL A 380 14.11 25.12 0.12
CA VAL A 380 14.30 26.26 1.03
C VAL A 380 14.29 25.80 2.48
N ASP A 381 14.86 26.62 3.37
CA ASP A 381 15.03 26.26 4.79
C ASP A 381 13.68 26.14 5.53
N GLU A 382 12.75 27.06 5.22
CA GLU A 382 11.41 27.16 5.82
C GLU A 382 10.34 27.14 4.72
N PRO A 383 9.92 25.97 4.22
CA PRO A 383 8.88 25.88 3.22
C PRO A 383 7.53 26.36 3.77
N GLU A 384 6.91 27.31 3.07
CA GLU A 384 5.55 27.78 3.40
C GLU A 384 4.51 26.83 2.83
N TRP A 385 3.57 26.40 3.66
CA TRP A 385 2.45 25.53 3.28
C TRP A 385 1.15 26.32 3.29
N ARG A 386 0.29 26.03 2.31
CA ARG A 386 -1.04 26.65 2.16
C ARG A 386 -2.06 25.59 1.83
N GLU A 387 -3.26 25.69 2.39
CA GLU A 387 -4.38 24.89 1.92
C GLU A 387 -4.74 25.36 0.50
N VAL A 388 -4.81 24.44 -0.47
CA VAL A 388 -5.13 24.77 -1.87
C VAL A 388 -6.38 24.07 -2.39
N PHE A 389 -6.94 23.13 -1.62
CA PHE A 389 -8.17 22.43 -1.96
C PHE A 389 -8.78 21.71 -0.75
N ASP A 390 -10.08 21.88 -0.50
CA ASP A 390 -10.85 21.11 0.49
C ASP A 390 -11.71 20.03 -0.20
N THR A 391 -11.71 18.82 0.34
CA THR A 391 -12.46 17.66 -0.19
C THR A 391 -13.98 17.90 -0.27
N THR A 392 -14.54 18.82 0.52
CA THR A 392 -15.94 19.26 0.45
C THR A 392 -16.33 19.68 -0.97
N ALA A 393 -15.44 20.35 -1.71
CA ALA A 393 -15.69 20.74 -3.09
C ALA A 393 -15.89 19.53 -4.02
N ALA A 394 -15.17 18.43 -3.78
CA ALA A 394 -15.34 17.17 -4.52
C ALA A 394 -16.66 16.46 -4.18
N TYR A 395 -17.07 16.44 -2.91
CA TYR A 395 -18.39 15.92 -2.53
C TYR A 395 -19.54 16.71 -3.16
N ARG A 396 -19.43 18.04 -3.16
CA ARG A 396 -20.41 18.91 -3.82
C ARG A 396 -20.53 18.59 -5.32
N ARG A 397 -19.41 18.28 -5.99
CA ARG A 397 -19.40 17.88 -7.41
C ARG A 397 -20.14 16.58 -7.68
N LEU A 398 -20.18 15.67 -6.70
CA LEU A 398 -20.99 14.45 -6.72
C LEU A 398 -22.46 14.70 -6.33
N GLY A 399 -22.82 15.92 -5.93
CA GLY A 399 -24.15 16.25 -5.42
C GLY A 399 -24.41 15.71 -4.01
N LEU A 400 -23.36 15.44 -3.24
CA LEU A 400 -23.42 14.97 -1.86
C LEU A 400 -23.26 16.14 -0.90
N ASP A 401 -24.09 16.16 0.14
CA ASP A 401 -24.02 17.12 1.25
C ASP A 401 -23.11 16.57 2.35
N LEU A 402 -21.82 16.42 2.01
CA LEU A 402 -20.78 15.88 2.88
C LEU A 402 -19.63 16.89 3.00
N SER A 403 -18.98 16.90 4.17
CA SER A 403 -17.85 17.76 4.48
C SER A 403 -16.51 17.05 4.25
N GLY A 404 -15.45 17.81 4.01
CA GLY A 404 -14.06 17.37 4.08
C GLY A 404 -13.65 16.94 5.48
N SER A 405 -14.30 17.49 6.52
CA SER A 405 -14.07 17.09 7.91
C SER A 405 -14.23 15.59 8.12
N ASN A 406 -13.14 14.94 8.52
CA ASN A 406 -12.94 13.50 8.64
C ASN A 406 -13.39 12.70 7.41
N ALA A 407 -13.24 13.27 6.23
CA ALA A 407 -13.56 12.60 4.97
C ALA A 407 -12.68 11.37 4.70
N GLY A 408 -11.52 11.25 5.35
CA GLY A 408 -10.64 10.10 5.19
C GLY A 408 -9.81 10.18 3.91
N ASN A 409 -9.22 11.35 3.62
CA ASN A 409 -8.26 11.46 2.51
C ASN A 409 -7.06 10.55 2.78
N SER A 410 -6.87 9.54 1.95
CA SER A 410 -6.04 8.39 2.32
C SER A 410 -4.87 8.11 1.36
N TRP A 411 -4.94 8.58 0.11
CA TRP A 411 -3.86 8.44 -0.86
C TRP A 411 -3.77 9.66 -1.77
N LEU A 412 -2.56 10.18 -2.00
CA LEU A 412 -2.31 11.39 -2.79
C LEU A 412 -1.12 11.17 -3.73
N GLN A 413 -1.26 11.39 -5.04
CA GLN A 413 -0.12 11.35 -5.98
C GLN A 413 -0.23 12.35 -7.14
N VAL A 414 0.90 13.00 -7.48
CA VAL A 414 1.04 13.84 -8.68
C VAL A 414 1.42 12.95 -9.87
N SER A 415 0.73 13.11 -11.01
CA SER A 415 1.08 12.46 -12.27
C SER A 415 2.53 12.77 -12.69
N PRO A 416 3.31 11.84 -13.28
CA PRO A 416 4.71 12.11 -13.60
C PRO A 416 5.00 13.26 -14.58
N ASP A 417 3.98 13.74 -15.31
CA ASP A 417 4.08 14.94 -16.15
C ASP A 417 3.69 16.26 -15.45
N ASP A 418 3.42 16.22 -14.14
CA ASP A 418 3.02 17.34 -13.26
C ASP A 418 1.79 18.09 -13.73
N ARG A 419 0.77 17.36 -14.22
CA ARG A 419 -0.47 17.98 -14.68
C ARG A 419 -1.64 17.72 -13.77
N TYR A 420 -1.66 16.56 -13.14
CA TYR A 420 -2.80 16.06 -12.41
C TYR A 420 -2.38 15.61 -11.02
N LEU A 421 -3.24 15.88 -10.04
CA LEU A 421 -3.11 15.39 -8.67
C LEU A 421 -4.31 14.49 -8.38
N PHE A 422 -4.05 13.25 -8.02
CA PHE A 422 -5.07 12.25 -7.73
C PHE A 422 -5.18 12.04 -6.23
N GLN A 423 -6.42 11.94 -5.73
CA GLN A 423 -6.72 11.70 -4.33
C GLN A 423 -7.71 10.54 -4.20
N ALA A 424 -7.43 9.57 -3.32
CA ALA A 424 -8.42 8.62 -2.82
C ALA A 424 -9.00 9.11 -1.49
N VAL A 425 -10.31 8.90 -1.31
CA VAL A 425 -11.05 9.32 -0.12
C VAL A 425 -11.90 8.14 0.35
N MET A 426 -11.79 7.82 1.63
CA MET A 426 -12.51 6.70 2.23
C MET A 426 -13.97 7.03 2.54
N GLY A 427 -14.31 8.27 2.90
CA GLY A 427 -15.63 8.59 3.42
C GLY A 427 -15.87 7.94 4.78
N SER A 428 -15.02 8.27 5.75
CA SER A 428 -14.93 7.58 7.05
C SER A 428 -15.36 8.46 8.24
N ASP A 429 -16.26 9.42 8.05
CA ASP A 429 -16.73 10.27 9.15
C ASP A 429 -17.56 9.46 10.16
N PRO A 430 -17.07 9.24 11.41
CA PRO A 430 -17.76 8.42 12.41
C PRO A 430 -19.01 9.09 12.97
N ARG A 431 -19.25 10.38 12.68
CA ARG A 431 -20.47 11.10 13.09
C ARG A 431 -21.67 10.74 12.23
N LEU A 432 -21.45 10.14 11.06
CA LEU A 432 -22.46 9.76 10.09
C LEU A 432 -22.58 8.24 9.99
N PRO A 433 -23.77 7.69 9.72
CA PRO A 433 -23.91 6.28 9.37
C PRO A 433 -23.12 5.94 8.09
N GLU A 434 -22.53 4.74 7.99
CA GLU A 434 -21.80 4.28 6.80
C GLU A 434 -22.64 4.34 5.50
N GLY A 435 -23.96 4.17 5.64
CA GLY A 435 -24.95 4.34 4.57
C GLY A 435 -24.97 5.74 3.95
N GLU A 436 -24.58 6.75 4.72
CA GLU A 436 -24.69 8.18 4.40
C GLU A 436 -23.33 8.79 4.03
N THR A 437 -22.21 8.16 4.40
CA THR A 437 -20.88 8.55 3.91
C THR A 437 -20.61 8.05 2.49
N SER A 438 -19.52 8.49 1.88
CA SER A 438 -19.12 8.03 0.56
C SER A 438 -17.63 8.14 0.37
N GLY A 439 -16.98 7.08 -0.12
CA GLY A 439 -15.64 7.24 -0.66
C GLY A 439 -15.64 7.56 -2.15
N MET A 440 -14.49 8.00 -2.65
CA MET A 440 -14.30 8.43 -4.03
C MET A 440 -12.83 8.43 -4.43
N VAL A 441 -12.60 8.60 -5.72
CA VAL A 441 -11.35 9.13 -6.25
C VAL A 441 -11.67 10.45 -6.94
N PHE A 442 -10.88 11.48 -6.72
CA PHE A 442 -10.96 12.72 -7.48
C PHE A 442 -9.62 13.11 -8.09
N VAL A 443 -9.69 13.97 -9.12
CA VAL A 443 -8.51 14.47 -9.82
C VAL A 443 -8.56 15.98 -10.01
N LEU A 444 -7.47 16.64 -9.63
CA LEU A 444 -7.26 18.07 -9.79
C LEU A 444 -6.31 18.34 -10.96
N ASP A 445 -6.54 19.43 -11.70
CA ASP A 445 -5.59 20.04 -12.61
C ASP A 445 -4.73 21.05 -11.84
N VAL A 446 -3.45 20.73 -11.64
CA VAL A 446 -2.52 21.55 -10.83
C VAL A 446 -1.66 22.46 -11.69
N ARG A 447 -1.85 22.50 -13.01
CA ARG A 447 -0.90 23.19 -13.91
C ARG A 447 -0.81 24.69 -13.69
N ARG A 448 -1.91 25.32 -13.25
CA ARG A 448 -1.91 26.78 -12.99
C ARG A 448 -1.15 27.10 -11.71
N LEU A 449 -1.41 26.34 -10.65
CA LEU A 449 -0.67 26.42 -9.38
C LEU A 449 0.84 26.22 -9.61
N LEU A 450 1.22 25.19 -10.36
CA LEU A 450 2.65 24.97 -10.64
C LEU A 450 3.27 26.04 -11.55
N ALA A 451 2.45 26.77 -12.30
CA ALA A 451 2.90 27.85 -13.17
C ALA A 451 3.03 29.21 -12.44
N SER A 452 2.43 29.40 -11.26
CA SER A 452 2.66 30.61 -10.44
C SER A 452 4.07 30.63 -9.81
N GLY A 453 4.76 29.49 -9.81
CA GLY A 453 6.18 29.43 -9.48
C GLY A 453 6.41 29.54 -7.96
N PRO A 454 7.38 30.34 -7.49
CA PRO A 454 7.73 30.41 -6.07
C PRO A 454 6.71 31.14 -5.21
N ASP A 455 5.81 31.94 -5.81
CA ASP A 455 4.86 32.81 -5.11
C ASP A 455 3.41 32.48 -5.53
N PRO A 456 2.87 31.29 -5.16
CA PRO A 456 1.48 30.96 -5.45
C PRO A 456 0.52 31.89 -4.71
N GLU A 457 -0.55 32.31 -5.39
CA GLU A 457 -1.61 33.14 -4.78
C GLU A 457 -2.68 32.26 -4.13
N CYS A 458 -2.95 31.08 -4.70
CA CYS A 458 -3.99 30.17 -4.21
C CYS A 458 -3.86 29.85 -2.73
N GLU A 459 -4.95 30.09 -2.00
CA GLU A 459 -5.10 29.77 -0.60
C GLU A 459 -6.61 29.59 -0.31
N ILE A 460 -7.02 28.49 0.30
CA ILE A 460 -8.38 28.34 0.80
C ILE A 460 -8.46 29.10 2.13
N ASP A 461 -8.99 30.32 2.12
CA ASP A 461 -8.97 31.22 3.28
C ASP A 461 -10.37 31.67 3.71
N ALA A 462 -11.40 31.31 2.95
CA ALA A 462 -12.79 31.61 3.25
C ALA A 462 -13.70 30.38 3.24
N LEU A 463 -14.67 30.33 4.17
CA LEU A 463 -15.69 29.27 4.25
C LEU A 463 -16.46 29.04 2.93
N ALA A 464 -16.58 30.06 2.07
CA ALA A 464 -17.23 29.91 0.78
C ALA A 464 -16.42 29.03 -0.19
N GLU A 465 -15.09 29.07 -0.10
CA GLU A 465 -14.15 28.38 -0.98
C GLU A 465 -14.05 26.89 -0.66
N VAL A 466 -14.17 26.53 0.62
CA VAL A 466 -14.24 25.13 1.10
C VAL A 466 -15.12 24.25 0.21
N SER A 467 -16.31 24.75 -0.14
CA SER A 467 -17.26 23.99 -0.99
C SER A 467 -17.22 24.38 -2.47
N ALA A 468 -16.62 25.51 -2.83
CA ALA A 468 -16.61 26.04 -4.20
C ALA A 468 -15.31 25.71 -4.96
N GLY A 469 -14.24 25.36 -4.24
CA GLY A 469 -12.86 25.53 -4.70
C GLY A 469 -12.34 26.94 -4.42
N GLY A 470 -11.02 27.11 -4.42
CA GLY A 470 -10.38 28.42 -4.19
C GLY A 470 -10.73 29.47 -5.25
N ALA A 471 -10.79 30.73 -4.84
CA ALA A 471 -11.19 31.84 -5.70
C ALA A 471 -10.05 32.32 -6.62
N GLU A 472 -8.80 32.08 -6.26
CA GLU A 472 -7.63 32.53 -7.00
C GLU A 472 -7.51 31.82 -8.36
N PRO A 473 -7.04 32.53 -9.39
CA PRO A 473 -6.97 31.98 -10.75
C PRO A 473 -5.98 30.82 -10.90
N ASP A 474 -5.00 30.71 -9.99
CA ASP A 474 -4.00 29.64 -9.97
C ASP A 474 -4.40 28.44 -9.12
N CYS A 475 -5.53 28.47 -8.41
CA CYS A 475 -5.98 27.33 -7.63
C CYS A 475 -6.19 26.06 -8.46
N PRO A 476 -5.89 24.87 -7.90
CA PRO A 476 -6.16 23.60 -8.54
C PRO A 476 -7.63 23.48 -8.96
N ALA A 477 -7.86 23.09 -10.22
CA ALA A 477 -9.23 22.93 -10.72
C ALA A 477 -9.66 21.46 -10.61
N LEU A 478 -10.78 21.19 -9.94
CA LEU A 478 -11.39 19.86 -9.94
C LEU A 478 -11.83 19.48 -11.35
N ILE A 479 -11.22 18.44 -11.91
CA ILE A 479 -11.59 17.90 -13.22
C ILE A 479 -12.82 17.01 -13.07
N ASP A 480 -12.74 16.05 -12.15
CA ASP A 480 -13.83 15.12 -11.87
C ASP A 480 -13.64 14.41 -10.52
N ALA A 481 -14.74 13.86 -10.03
CA ALA A 481 -14.76 12.95 -8.90
C ALA A 481 -15.61 11.74 -9.29
N GLU A 482 -15.10 10.54 -9.07
CA GLU A 482 -15.80 9.28 -9.28
C GLU A 482 -16.07 8.63 -7.93
N GLN A 483 -17.35 8.40 -7.64
CA GLN A 483 -17.77 7.74 -6.43
C GLN A 483 -17.31 6.27 -6.47
N ILE A 484 -16.54 5.87 -5.45
CA ILE A 484 -16.12 4.48 -5.24
C ILE A 484 -16.57 4.14 -3.83
N LYS A 485 -17.84 3.76 -3.70
CA LYS A 485 -18.44 3.38 -2.43
C LYS A 485 -18.46 1.86 -2.34
N GLY A 486 -17.96 1.34 -1.22
CA GLY A 486 -18.10 -0.08 -0.91
C GLY A 486 -19.58 -0.45 -0.89
N GLY A 487 -20.00 -1.32 -1.81
CA GLY A 487 -21.37 -1.81 -1.86
C GLY A 487 -22.35 -1.10 -2.81
N ILE A 488 -22.05 -1.03 -4.12
CA ILE A 488 -23.14 -1.23 -5.10
C ILE A 488 -23.53 -2.71 -5.02
N GLY A 489 -24.40 -3.09 -4.07
CA GLY A 489 -25.18 -4.33 -4.12
C GLY A 489 -24.42 -5.63 -4.35
N GLY A 490 -23.27 -5.84 -3.69
CA GLY A 490 -22.68 -7.18 -3.60
C GLY A 490 -23.61 -8.15 -2.84
N PRO A 491 -23.54 -9.47 -3.09
CA PRO A 491 -24.47 -10.46 -2.52
C PRO A 491 -24.49 -10.53 -0.98
N GLN A 492 -23.54 -9.87 -0.31
CA GLN A 492 -23.41 -9.83 1.15
C GLN A 492 -23.95 -8.54 1.81
N GLY A 493 -24.35 -7.53 1.03
CA GLY A 493 -25.07 -6.35 1.57
C GLY A 493 -24.27 -5.43 2.52
N ARG A 494 -22.94 -5.56 2.62
CA ARG A 494 -22.10 -4.62 3.38
C ARG A 494 -22.02 -3.28 2.64
N VAL A 495 -22.43 -2.21 3.30
CA VAL A 495 -22.02 -0.85 2.95
C VAL A 495 -20.64 -0.66 3.59
N GLY A 496 -19.67 -0.17 2.83
CA GLY A 496 -18.32 0.07 3.34
C GLY A 496 -17.86 1.49 3.04
N THR A 497 -16.82 1.93 3.76
CA THR A 497 -15.98 3.06 3.32
C THR A 497 -15.46 2.78 1.92
N GLY A 498 -15.10 3.81 1.15
CA GLY A 498 -14.42 3.65 -0.12
C GLY A 498 -12.91 3.52 0.00
N PRO A 499 -12.17 3.74 -1.10
CA PRO A 499 -10.78 3.33 -1.22
C PRO A 499 -9.87 4.05 -0.23
N HIS A 500 -8.91 3.30 0.31
CA HIS A 500 -7.87 3.82 1.18
C HIS A 500 -6.56 4.04 0.40
N TRP A 501 -6.08 3.03 -0.33
CA TRP A 501 -4.82 3.12 -1.08
C TRP A 501 -5.04 3.20 -2.60
N GLY A 502 -4.04 3.71 -3.33
CA GLY A 502 -4.07 3.85 -4.78
C GLY A 502 -2.73 3.57 -5.47
N ALA A 503 -2.78 3.37 -6.79
CA ALA A 503 -1.60 3.28 -7.65
C ALA A 503 -1.90 3.81 -9.05
N MET A 504 -0.98 4.59 -9.60
CA MET A 504 -1.06 5.05 -10.99
C MET A 504 -0.48 4.01 -11.94
N ASP A 505 -1.18 3.75 -13.04
CA ASP A 505 -0.63 2.97 -14.14
C ASP A 505 0.35 3.82 -14.95
N ASN A 506 1.64 3.54 -14.76
CA ASN A 506 2.74 4.17 -15.47
C ASN A 506 3.21 3.38 -16.70
N PHE A 507 2.42 2.42 -17.22
CA PHE A 507 2.79 1.64 -18.40
C PHE A 507 1.90 1.89 -19.62
N ARG A 508 2.49 1.66 -20.80
CA ARG A 508 1.76 1.66 -22.07
C ARG A 508 2.33 0.63 -23.02
N LEU A 509 1.44 -0.15 -23.63
CA LEU A 509 1.82 -1.08 -24.69
C LEU A 509 2.21 -0.32 -25.97
N GLY A 510 3.43 -0.55 -26.43
CA GLY A 510 3.97 -0.04 -27.69
C GLY A 510 3.56 -0.87 -28.90
N TRP A 511 3.75 -0.30 -30.09
CA TRP A 511 3.49 -0.98 -31.38
C TRP A 511 4.39 -2.20 -31.64
N ASP A 512 5.55 -2.26 -30.96
CA ASP A 512 6.45 -3.43 -30.96
C ASP A 512 5.97 -4.54 -30.01
N GLY A 513 4.79 -4.36 -29.40
CA GLY A 513 4.15 -5.26 -28.48
C GLY A 513 4.85 -5.35 -27.13
N ARG A 514 5.77 -4.43 -26.80
CA ARG A 514 6.41 -4.28 -25.47
C ARG A 514 5.83 -3.12 -24.71
N TYR A 515 5.81 -3.22 -23.38
CA TYR A 515 5.44 -2.11 -22.53
C TYR A 515 6.57 -1.08 -22.48
N ARG A 516 6.19 0.15 -22.14
CA ARG A 516 7.08 1.29 -21.90
C ARG A 516 6.52 2.06 -20.71
N GLU A 517 7.41 2.63 -19.92
CA GLU A 517 7.01 3.61 -18.91
C GLU A 517 6.46 4.87 -19.62
N THR A 518 5.41 5.45 -19.06
CA THR A 518 4.73 6.64 -19.56
C THR A 518 4.49 7.62 -18.43
N SER A 519 4.62 8.90 -18.72
CA SER A 519 4.23 9.97 -17.79
C SER A 519 2.74 10.32 -17.86
N HIS A 520 2.03 9.78 -18.85
CA HIS A 520 0.61 10.05 -19.09
C HIS A 520 -0.24 8.96 -18.45
N ILE A 521 -0.76 9.26 -17.25
CA ILE A 521 -1.62 8.34 -16.50
C ILE A 521 -3.00 8.27 -17.13
N ARG A 522 -3.52 7.05 -17.26
CA ARG A 522 -4.86 6.76 -17.83
C ARG A 522 -5.70 5.82 -16.98
N ARG A 523 -5.06 5.14 -16.03
CA ARG A 523 -5.70 4.21 -15.12
C ARG A 523 -5.12 4.39 -13.73
N ILE A 524 -5.98 4.24 -12.74
CA ILE A 524 -5.63 4.26 -11.33
C ILE A 524 -6.24 3.00 -10.75
N ALA A 525 -5.45 2.21 -10.03
CA ALA A 525 -5.98 1.13 -9.21
C ALA A 525 -6.22 1.65 -7.80
N THR A 526 -7.27 1.20 -7.14
CA THR A 526 -7.53 1.51 -5.73
C THR A 526 -7.94 0.26 -4.97
N SER A 527 -7.55 0.16 -3.71
CA SER A 527 -7.93 -0.89 -2.78
C SER A 527 -8.71 -0.33 -1.60
N ASN A 528 -9.64 -1.12 -1.08
CA ASN A 528 -10.53 -0.72 -0.01
C ASN A 528 -10.33 -1.56 1.25
N TYR A 529 -9.34 -1.17 2.03
CA TYR A 529 -9.01 -1.70 3.34
C TYR A 529 -8.11 -0.68 4.04
N PHE A 530 -8.26 -0.48 5.36
CA PHE A 530 -7.37 0.40 6.11
C PHE A 530 -6.46 -0.38 7.07
N VAL A 531 -6.90 -0.58 8.31
CA VAL A 531 -6.15 -1.34 9.32
C VAL A 531 -7.14 -2.06 10.22
N ALA A 532 -6.95 -3.37 10.42
CA ALA A 532 -7.88 -4.24 11.12
C ALA A 532 -8.25 -3.73 12.52
N GLN A 533 -7.27 -3.22 13.26
CA GLN A 533 -7.43 -2.80 14.66
C GLN A 533 -8.18 -1.47 14.82
N THR A 534 -8.35 -0.69 13.74
CA THR A 534 -9.07 0.59 13.80
C THR A 534 -10.59 0.42 13.73
N GLY A 535 -11.08 -0.77 13.38
CA GLY A 535 -12.49 -1.02 13.09
C GLY A 535 -12.96 -0.57 11.70
N ILE A 536 -12.09 0.06 10.89
CA ILE A 536 -12.39 0.44 9.51
C ILE A 536 -11.89 -0.67 8.56
N ASP A 537 -12.77 -1.62 8.25
CA ASP A 537 -12.47 -2.82 7.45
C ASP A 537 -12.56 -2.55 5.94
N GLY A 538 -13.53 -1.74 5.49
CA GLY A 538 -13.79 -1.54 4.05
C GLY A 538 -14.57 -2.71 3.40
N ASP A 539 -14.60 -2.77 2.07
CA ASP A 539 -15.24 -3.85 1.30
C ASP A 539 -14.26 -4.80 0.61
N HIS A 540 -12.96 -4.66 0.90
CA HIS A 540 -11.87 -5.49 0.40
C HIS A 540 -11.78 -5.62 -1.13
N LYS A 541 -12.30 -4.64 -1.87
CA LYS A 541 -12.22 -4.64 -3.33
C LYS A 541 -11.02 -3.90 -3.87
N ILE A 542 -10.55 -4.38 -5.03
CA ILE A 542 -9.61 -3.66 -5.88
C ILE A 542 -10.31 -3.22 -7.15
N CYS A 543 -10.40 -1.92 -7.38
CA CYS A 543 -11.01 -1.33 -8.56
C CYS A 543 -9.94 -0.72 -9.49
N ILE A 544 -10.24 -0.65 -10.79
CA ILE A 544 -9.51 0.21 -11.73
C ILE A 544 -10.44 1.33 -12.17
N THR A 545 -9.98 2.57 -12.07
CA THR A 545 -10.65 3.77 -12.57
C THR A 545 -9.90 4.31 -13.78
N GLN A 546 -10.61 4.46 -14.89
CA GLN A 546 -10.10 5.10 -16.10
C GLN A 546 -10.10 6.61 -15.92
N PHE A 547 -9.07 7.26 -16.47
CA PHE A 547 -8.92 8.71 -16.49
C PHE A 547 -8.69 9.20 -17.93
N ASP A 548 -9.52 10.14 -18.36
CA ASP A 548 -9.30 10.94 -19.55
C ASP A 548 -9.53 12.42 -19.18
N PRO A 549 -8.58 13.34 -19.41
CA PRO A 549 -8.73 14.74 -19.00
C PRO A 549 -9.92 15.49 -19.61
N ARG A 550 -10.57 14.95 -20.65
CA ARG A 550 -11.76 15.53 -21.28
C ARG A 550 -13.03 14.81 -20.86
N ALA A 551 -12.96 13.50 -20.62
CA ALA A 551 -14.13 12.69 -20.27
C ALA A 551 -14.31 12.47 -18.76
N GLY A 552 -13.30 12.77 -17.94
CA GLY A 552 -13.33 12.60 -16.49
C GLY A 552 -12.86 11.22 -16.03
N LEU A 553 -13.34 10.84 -14.84
CA LEU A 553 -13.06 9.56 -14.20
C LEU A 553 -14.20 8.57 -14.45
N ARG A 554 -13.88 7.28 -14.53
CA ARG A 554 -14.89 6.23 -14.65
C ARG A 554 -14.37 4.87 -14.20
N VAL A 555 -15.06 4.19 -13.29
CA VAL A 555 -14.72 2.80 -12.93
C VAL A 555 -14.76 1.88 -14.15
N ASP A 556 -13.71 1.10 -14.37
CA ASP A 556 -13.59 0.14 -15.48
C ASP A 556 -14.47 -1.08 -15.24
N ARG A 557 -15.68 -1.04 -15.77
CA ARG A 557 -16.64 -2.15 -15.69
C ARG A 557 -16.22 -3.41 -16.45
N ARG A 558 -15.07 -3.46 -17.13
CA ARG A 558 -14.53 -4.69 -17.74
C ARG A 558 -13.55 -5.41 -16.82
N PHE A 559 -12.97 -4.71 -15.85
CA PHE A 559 -12.14 -5.30 -14.80
C PHE A 559 -13.09 -5.92 -13.78
N ARG A 560 -13.26 -7.24 -13.85
CA ARG A 560 -14.32 -7.96 -13.12
C ARG A 560 -13.75 -9.14 -12.36
N ASP A 561 -14.28 -9.33 -11.17
CA ASP A 561 -14.03 -10.50 -10.36
C ASP A 561 -14.49 -11.79 -11.07
N GLU A 562 -13.65 -12.82 -11.03
CA GLU A 562 -13.91 -14.07 -11.72
C GLU A 562 -14.99 -14.95 -11.09
N ILE A 563 -15.35 -14.70 -9.83
CA ILE A 563 -16.33 -15.49 -9.07
C ILE A 563 -17.71 -14.84 -9.16
N THR A 564 -17.79 -13.56 -8.82
CA THR A 564 -19.05 -12.79 -8.77
C THR A 564 -19.43 -12.24 -10.15
N GLY A 565 -18.46 -11.99 -11.03
CA GLY A 565 -18.66 -11.35 -12.33
C GLY A 565 -18.93 -9.84 -12.24
N GLU A 566 -18.90 -9.25 -11.04
CA GLU A 566 -19.11 -7.82 -10.81
C GLU A 566 -17.83 -7.01 -11.10
N PRO A 567 -17.95 -5.70 -11.39
CA PRO A 567 -16.78 -4.81 -11.49
C PRO A 567 -15.96 -4.81 -10.20
N CYS A 568 -14.65 -4.58 -10.34
CA CYS A 568 -13.64 -4.71 -9.29
C CYS A 568 -13.39 -6.17 -8.88
N ILE A 569 -12.27 -6.42 -8.21
CA ILE A 569 -11.87 -7.76 -7.75
C ILE A 569 -12.19 -7.88 -6.27
N ASP A 570 -12.94 -8.91 -5.92
CA ASP A 570 -13.46 -9.10 -4.56
C ASP A 570 -12.55 -10.03 -3.75
N PHE A 571 -11.95 -9.54 -2.67
CA PHE A 571 -11.09 -10.37 -1.81
C PHE A 571 -11.87 -11.09 -0.68
N ASP A 572 -13.18 -10.86 -0.55
CA ASP A 572 -14.07 -11.61 0.33
C ASP A 572 -14.51 -12.94 -0.30
N ARG A 573 -13.53 -13.74 -0.72
CA ARG A 573 -13.73 -15.06 -1.33
C ARG A 573 -13.28 -16.21 -0.42
N THR A 574 -13.73 -17.42 -0.70
CA THR A 574 -13.39 -18.62 0.09
C THR A 574 -12.09 -19.29 -0.36
N SER A 575 -11.79 -19.19 -1.66
CA SER A 575 -10.80 -20.01 -2.34
C SER A 575 -9.81 -19.17 -3.11
N TRP A 576 -8.54 -19.52 -2.98
CA TRP A 576 -7.42 -18.90 -3.67
C TRP A 576 -6.61 -19.94 -4.45
N PRO A 577 -5.72 -19.53 -5.37
CA PRO A 577 -4.75 -20.45 -5.97
C PRO A 577 -3.93 -21.25 -4.95
N HIS A 578 -3.69 -20.70 -3.75
CA HIS A 578 -3.00 -21.37 -2.63
C HIS A 578 -3.90 -22.21 -1.70
N GLY A 579 -5.19 -22.35 -2.04
CA GLY A 579 -6.16 -23.19 -1.32
C GLY A 579 -7.31 -22.42 -0.68
N ASP A 580 -8.17 -23.16 0.04
CA ASP A 580 -9.35 -22.63 0.72
C ASP A 580 -8.95 -22.01 2.07
N ARG A 581 -8.56 -20.73 2.03
CA ARG A 581 -8.03 -19.99 3.17
C ARG A 581 -8.94 -18.84 3.65
N GLY A 582 -10.09 -18.65 3.01
CA GLY A 582 -11.06 -17.63 3.40
C GLY A 582 -10.72 -16.23 2.87
N HIS A 583 -11.36 -15.23 3.47
CA HIS A 583 -11.29 -13.83 3.04
C HIS A 583 -9.88 -13.25 3.19
N ALA A 584 -9.62 -12.15 2.49
CA ALA A 584 -8.34 -11.48 2.53
C ALA A 584 -8.51 -9.97 2.41
N ARG A 585 -7.52 -9.23 2.92
CA ARG A 585 -7.53 -7.77 3.05
C ARG A 585 -6.44 -7.16 2.19
N PRO A 586 -6.75 -6.71 0.96
CA PRO A 586 -5.76 -6.11 0.08
C PRO A 586 -5.51 -4.65 0.45
N HIS A 587 -4.25 -4.30 0.71
CA HIS A 587 -3.86 -2.92 1.05
C HIS A 587 -3.05 -2.27 -0.06
N GLY A 588 -1.72 -2.32 -0.01
CA GLY A 588 -0.86 -1.76 -1.04
C GLY A 588 -1.15 -2.39 -2.41
N VAL A 589 -1.35 -1.55 -3.43
CA VAL A 589 -1.45 -1.98 -4.83
C VAL A 589 -0.37 -1.33 -5.68
N LEU A 590 0.09 -2.03 -6.72
CA LEU A 590 1.20 -1.57 -7.56
C LEU A 590 1.12 -2.17 -8.97
N PHE A 591 1.15 -1.32 -10.01
CA PHE A 591 1.30 -1.81 -11.38
C PHE A 591 2.74 -2.27 -11.64
N ALA A 592 2.90 -3.40 -12.30
CA ALA A 592 4.21 -3.94 -12.66
C ALA A 592 4.17 -4.76 -13.96
N VAL A 593 5.33 -4.87 -14.61
CA VAL A 593 5.51 -5.65 -15.85
C VAL A 593 6.77 -6.51 -15.69
N ALA A 594 6.80 -7.70 -16.29
CA ALA A 594 8.03 -8.48 -16.32
C ALA A 594 9.15 -7.72 -17.05
N ASP A 595 10.40 -7.80 -16.57
CA ASP A 595 11.52 -7.03 -17.12
C ASP A 595 11.76 -7.30 -18.61
N ALA A 596 11.51 -8.54 -19.05
CA ALA A 596 11.62 -8.96 -20.45
C ALA A 596 10.56 -8.33 -21.37
N ASP A 597 9.47 -7.85 -20.78
CA ASP A 597 8.31 -7.29 -21.46
C ASP A 597 8.32 -5.76 -21.53
N LEU A 598 9.12 -5.12 -20.69
CA LEU A 598 9.34 -3.68 -20.64
C LEU A 598 10.58 -3.26 -21.45
N ARG A 599 10.49 -2.19 -22.24
CA ARG A 599 11.59 -1.70 -23.07
C ARG A 599 12.13 -0.34 -22.66
#